data_AF-A0A1A8MVX5-F1
#
_entry.id   AF-A0A1A8MVX5-F1
#
_cell.length_a   1.000
_cell.length_b   1.000
_cell.length_c   1.000
_cell.angle_alpha   90.00
_cell.angle_beta   90.00
_cell.angle_gamma   90.00
#
_symmetry.space_group_name_H-M   'P 1'
#
loop_
_entity.id
_entity.type
_entity.pdbx_description
1 polymer ?
#
loop_
_entity_poly.entity_id
_entity_poly.type
_entity_poly.pdbx_seq_one_letter_code
_entity_poly.pdbx_strand_id
1 'polypeptide(L)'
;GGEDAFRKMFKFYKRRDPPPDFRDVADFRGGAAGGKIVSADLDPAAVGDEDAARVGLKPIRDWRAFSLQGHPGFLFISNPFLRGSQAFWVRQCLKTYPQKPNVCNLDMHMSPSETQDIWDKSAYLLRHPAGTRQPKTLLEKLRWVTLGYHYNWGSKTYSADHHTAFPSELHALAFRITAACGFPGFSSEAAILNYYRSDSSLGIHVDESELDHSQPLLSLSFGQSAIFLLGGPHRQDPPTAMFMHSGDVMVMSGPSRLMYHAVPRILPAPLECASFLEPSGSASVLPDGSAVEPVTEEDWAVCSRYIQNSRVNVTVRQVLGLGQNFPETTPSSVFQSEKLPANGYRDGAAGGDNGKRKRSGSDSNPDKT
;
A
#
# COMPACT_ATOMS: atom_id res chain seq x y z
N GLY A 1 -8.83 -6.32 30.28
CA GLY A 1 -9.68 -6.54 29.11
C GLY A 1 -8.97 -7.48 28.17
N GLY A 2 -9.60 -8.60 27.80
CA GLY A 2 -8.99 -9.61 26.93
C GLY A 2 -8.68 -9.08 25.53
N GLU A 3 -7.74 -9.73 24.85
CA GLU A 3 -7.37 -9.38 23.48
C GLU A 3 -8.45 -9.85 22.49
N ASP A 4 -8.95 -8.94 21.65
CA ASP A 4 -9.95 -9.22 20.62
C ASP A 4 -9.42 -10.13 19.49
N ALA A 5 -10.32 -10.77 18.75
CA ALA A 5 -9.97 -11.80 17.77
C ALA A 5 -9.09 -11.26 16.65
N PHE A 6 -9.39 -10.06 16.14
CA PHE A 6 -8.58 -9.39 15.13
C PHE A 6 -7.17 -9.13 15.64
N ARG A 7 -7.03 -8.53 16.82
CA ARG A 7 -5.73 -8.20 17.39
C ARG A 7 -4.87 -9.45 17.65
N LYS A 8 -5.48 -10.54 18.12
CA LYS A 8 -4.82 -11.85 18.23
C LYS A 8 -4.27 -12.32 16.89
N MET A 9 -5.09 -12.31 15.84
CA MET A 9 -4.68 -12.75 14.50
C MET A 9 -3.62 -11.84 13.87
N PHE A 10 -3.74 -10.52 14.07
CA PHE A 10 -2.74 -9.55 13.64
C PHE A 10 -1.37 -9.82 14.28
N LYS A 11 -1.32 -10.03 15.60
CA LYS A 11 -0.07 -10.38 16.30
C LYS A 11 0.49 -11.72 15.85
N PHE A 12 -0.37 -12.72 15.63
CA PHE A 12 0.03 -14.03 15.13
C PHE A 12 0.76 -13.93 13.79
N TYR A 13 0.15 -13.26 12.81
CA TYR A 13 0.77 -13.11 11.49
C TYR A 13 1.97 -12.16 11.47
N LYS A 14 2.02 -11.16 12.36
CA LYS A 14 3.15 -10.23 12.48
C LYS A 14 4.42 -10.86 13.09
N ARG A 15 4.30 -11.97 13.84
CA ARG A 15 5.43 -12.61 14.56
C ARG A 15 6.51 -13.10 13.59
N ARG A 16 7.78 -12.72 13.79
CA ARG A 16 8.89 -13.10 12.89
C ARG A 16 9.57 -14.41 13.27
N ASP A 17 9.70 -14.68 14.56
CA ASP A 17 10.50 -15.77 15.10
C ASP A 17 9.77 -16.47 16.26
N PRO A 18 9.43 -17.78 16.12
CA PRO A 18 9.34 -18.47 14.84
C PRO A 18 8.24 -17.83 13.97
N PRO A 19 8.39 -17.82 12.64
CA PRO A 19 7.31 -17.38 11.77
C PRO A 19 6.07 -18.25 11.97
N PRO A 20 4.85 -17.68 11.83
CA PRO A 20 3.63 -18.45 11.85
C PRO A 20 3.58 -19.37 10.63
N ASP A 21 2.77 -20.40 10.75
CA ASP A 21 2.35 -21.20 9.62
C ASP A 21 1.35 -20.42 8.76
N PHE A 22 1.46 -20.56 7.44
CA PHE A 22 0.62 -19.88 6.46
C PHE A 22 -0.31 -20.83 5.70
N ARG A 23 -0.41 -22.11 6.08
CA ARG A 23 -1.28 -23.10 5.41
C ARG A 23 -2.76 -22.70 5.37
N ASP A 24 -3.24 -21.97 6.38
CA ASP A 24 -4.63 -21.52 6.48
C ASP A 24 -4.88 -20.13 5.84
N VAL A 25 -3.86 -19.53 5.22
CA VAL A 25 -3.99 -18.25 4.52
C VAL A 25 -4.56 -18.52 3.13
N ALA A 26 -5.65 -17.83 2.79
CA ALA A 26 -6.27 -17.93 1.47
C ALA A 26 -5.30 -17.49 0.36
N ASP A 27 -5.08 -18.36 -0.63
CA ASP A 27 -4.29 -18.08 -1.84
C ASP A 27 -5.19 -18.21 -3.08
N PHE A 28 -5.56 -17.06 -3.66
CA PHE A 28 -6.43 -17.00 -4.83
C PHE A 28 -5.75 -17.52 -6.12
N ARG A 29 -4.42 -17.72 -6.13
CA ARG A 29 -3.74 -18.31 -7.29
C ARG A 29 -4.14 -19.76 -7.52
N GLY A 30 -4.46 -20.49 -6.45
CA GLY A 30 -4.95 -21.87 -6.48
C GLY A 30 -6.39 -22.01 -6.97
N GLY A 31 -7.10 -20.91 -7.20
CA GLY A 31 -8.50 -20.89 -7.63
C GLY A 31 -9.48 -21.14 -6.48
N ALA A 32 -10.76 -21.35 -6.83
CA ALA A 32 -11.85 -21.60 -5.89
C ALA A 32 -11.90 -23.07 -5.40
N ALA A 33 -10.75 -23.68 -5.11
CA ALA A 33 -10.67 -25.07 -4.69
C ALA A 33 -10.96 -25.22 -3.19
N GLY A 34 -12.25 -25.27 -2.82
CA GLY A 34 -12.73 -25.67 -1.50
C GLY A 34 -12.44 -24.68 -0.37
N GLY A 35 -13.42 -23.87 0.02
CA GLY A 35 -13.30 -22.94 1.14
C GLY A 35 -14.26 -21.75 1.06
N LYS A 36 -13.89 -20.63 1.69
CA LYS A 36 -14.63 -19.35 1.65
C LYS A 36 -14.50 -18.61 0.31
N ILE A 37 -13.63 -19.04 -0.59
CA ILE A 37 -13.35 -18.38 -1.89
C ILE A 37 -14.36 -18.86 -2.92
N VAL A 38 -15.03 -17.93 -3.59
CA VAL A 38 -16.03 -18.23 -4.64
C VAL A 38 -15.63 -17.48 -5.90
N SER A 39 -15.68 -18.09 -7.08
CA SER A 39 -15.46 -17.37 -8.34
C SER A 39 -16.47 -16.23 -8.48
N ALA A 40 -16.01 -15.09 -8.97
CA ALA A 40 -16.87 -13.93 -9.22
C ALA A 40 -16.98 -13.71 -10.73
N ASP A 41 -18.20 -13.52 -11.19
CA ASP A 41 -18.47 -13.14 -12.57
C ASP A 41 -18.20 -11.64 -12.73
N LEU A 42 -17.39 -11.30 -13.72
CA LEU A 42 -17.16 -9.92 -14.17
C LEU A 42 -17.94 -9.69 -15.46
N ASP A 43 -18.17 -8.43 -15.81
CA ASP A 43 -18.73 -8.08 -17.12
C ASP A 43 -17.61 -8.04 -18.18
N PRO A 44 -17.48 -9.06 -19.06
CA PRO A 44 -16.42 -9.08 -20.06
C PRO A 44 -16.63 -8.03 -21.16
N ALA A 45 -17.82 -7.45 -21.29
CA ALA A 45 -18.13 -6.42 -22.27
C ALA A 45 -17.92 -4.99 -21.75
N ALA A 46 -17.64 -4.82 -20.44
CA ALA A 46 -17.48 -3.51 -19.83
C ALA A 46 -16.28 -2.72 -20.37
N VAL A 47 -15.23 -3.41 -20.84
CA VAL A 47 -14.03 -2.80 -21.43
C VAL A 47 -13.58 -3.63 -22.62
N GLY A 48 -13.35 -3.00 -23.77
CA GLY A 48 -12.81 -3.68 -24.95
C GLY A 48 -11.38 -4.19 -24.72
N ASP A 49 -11.01 -5.30 -25.38
CA ASP A 49 -9.69 -5.94 -25.23
C ASP A 49 -8.53 -4.97 -25.53
N GLU A 50 -8.66 -4.15 -26.57
CA GLU A 50 -7.66 -3.13 -26.91
C GLU A 50 -7.55 -2.05 -25.83
N ASP A 51 -8.68 -1.62 -25.27
CA ASP A 51 -8.71 -0.65 -24.18
C ASP A 51 -8.06 -1.19 -22.91
N ALA A 52 -8.32 -2.45 -22.56
CA ALA A 52 -7.63 -3.11 -21.46
C ALA A 52 -6.11 -3.18 -21.71
N ALA A 53 -5.70 -3.54 -22.94
CA ALA A 53 -4.29 -3.63 -23.32
C ALA A 53 -3.57 -2.26 -23.28
N ARG A 54 -4.25 -1.14 -23.58
CA ARG A 54 -3.68 0.22 -23.49
C ARG A 54 -3.15 0.57 -22.10
N VAL A 55 -3.67 -0.03 -21.04
CA VAL A 55 -3.22 0.15 -19.64
C VAL A 55 -2.47 -1.08 -19.09
N GLY A 56 -2.12 -2.03 -19.98
CA GLY A 56 -1.37 -3.22 -19.61
C GLY A 56 -2.17 -4.30 -18.91
N LEU A 57 -3.50 -4.35 -19.10
CA LEU A 57 -4.38 -5.40 -18.60
C LEU A 57 -4.66 -6.45 -19.68
N LYS A 58 -4.85 -7.70 -19.26
CA LYS A 58 -5.37 -8.78 -20.10
C LYS A 58 -6.84 -8.50 -20.48
N PRO A 59 -7.38 -9.13 -21.54
CA PRO A 59 -8.83 -9.22 -21.75
C PRO A 59 -9.57 -9.63 -20.47
N ILE A 60 -10.72 -9.00 -20.16
CA ILE A 60 -11.48 -9.27 -18.93
C ILE A 60 -11.87 -10.75 -18.82
N ARG A 61 -12.18 -11.40 -19.95
CA ARG A 61 -12.49 -12.84 -20.01
C ARG A 61 -11.38 -13.76 -19.47
N ASP A 62 -10.14 -13.26 -19.42
CA ASP A 62 -8.99 -14.01 -18.91
C ASP A 62 -8.70 -13.69 -17.43
N TRP A 63 -9.48 -12.80 -16.81
CA TRP A 63 -9.29 -12.43 -15.41
C TRP A 63 -9.82 -13.53 -14.51
N ARG A 64 -9.05 -13.83 -13.46
CA ARG A 64 -9.49 -14.72 -12.38
C ARG A 64 -9.96 -13.86 -11.22
N ALA A 65 -11.26 -13.64 -11.16
CA ALA A 65 -11.91 -12.87 -10.13
C ALA A 65 -12.61 -13.77 -9.12
N PHE A 66 -12.59 -13.36 -7.85
CA PHE A 66 -13.12 -14.11 -6.74
C PHE A 66 -13.81 -13.18 -5.75
N SER A 67 -14.88 -13.68 -5.13
CA SER A 67 -15.48 -13.10 -3.94
C SER A 67 -15.12 -13.95 -2.72
N LEU A 68 -15.39 -13.39 -1.53
CA LEU A 68 -15.16 -14.08 -0.27
C LEU A 68 -16.48 -14.24 0.48
N GLN A 69 -16.83 -15.49 0.80
CA GLN A 69 -18.03 -15.82 1.58
C GLN A 69 -18.02 -15.06 2.91
N GLY A 70 -19.15 -14.43 3.24
CA GLY A 70 -19.31 -13.59 4.42
C GLY A 70 -18.82 -12.15 4.26
N HIS A 71 -18.25 -11.78 3.11
CA HIS A 71 -17.75 -10.42 2.83
C HIS A 71 -18.36 -9.85 1.55
N PRO A 72 -19.68 -9.60 1.51
CA PRO A 72 -20.35 -9.10 0.32
C PRO A 72 -19.75 -7.76 -0.15
N GLY A 73 -19.57 -7.64 -1.46
CA GLY A 73 -18.95 -6.48 -2.10
C GLY A 73 -17.41 -6.51 -2.16
N PHE A 74 -16.77 -7.51 -1.55
CA PHE A 74 -15.33 -7.76 -1.70
C PHE A 74 -15.06 -8.57 -2.96
N LEU A 75 -14.19 -8.06 -3.83
CA LEU A 75 -13.66 -8.77 -4.99
C LEU A 75 -12.14 -8.80 -4.94
N PHE A 76 -11.58 -9.92 -5.38
CA PHE A 76 -10.16 -10.15 -5.54
C PHE A 76 -9.87 -10.61 -6.96
N ILE A 77 -8.95 -9.95 -7.67
CA ILE A 77 -8.54 -10.31 -9.03
C ILE A 77 -7.07 -10.70 -9.01
N SER A 78 -6.77 -11.94 -9.37
CA SER A 78 -5.41 -12.47 -9.37
C SER A 78 -4.64 -12.02 -10.61
N ASN A 79 -3.67 -11.12 -10.44
CA ASN A 79 -2.78 -10.57 -11.46
C ASN A 79 -3.41 -10.44 -12.89
N PRO A 80 -4.26 -9.43 -13.11
CA PRO A 80 -4.89 -9.19 -14.42
C PRO A 80 -3.95 -8.52 -15.42
N PHE A 81 -2.70 -8.23 -15.07
CA PHE A 81 -1.76 -7.52 -15.94
C PHE A 81 -1.18 -8.41 -17.04
N LEU A 82 -0.96 -7.83 -18.21
CA LEU A 82 -0.12 -8.42 -19.26
C LEU A 82 1.31 -8.61 -18.75
N ARG A 83 2.01 -9.59 -19.34
CA ARG A 83 3.40 -9.89 -18.98
C ARG A 83 4.27 -8.64 -19.25
N GLY A 84 5.08 -8.26 -18.26
CA GLY A 84 5.98 -7.11 -18.34
C GLY A 84 5.31 -5.73 -18.06
N SER A 85 3.98 -5.64 -18.04
CA SER A 85 3.29 -4.35 -17.83
C SER A 85 3.35 -3.84 -16.38
N GLN A 86 3.53 -4.72 -15.39
CA GLN A 86 3.71 -4.29 -13.99
C GLN A 86 4.94 -3.39 -13.81
N ALA A 87 5.99 -3.56 -14.62
CA ALA A 87 7.21 -2.77 -14.51
C ALA A 87 6.96 -1.27 -14.68
N PHE A 88 6.06 -0.89 -15.60
CA PHE A 88 5.65 0.50 -15.81
C PHE A 88 4.98 1.08 -14.56
N TRP A 89 4.02 0.35 -13.97
CA TRP A 89 3.32 0.82 -12.77
C TRP A 89 4.26 0.93 -11.56
N VAL A 90 5.20 0.00 -11.42
CA VAL A 90 6.27 0.10 -10.41
C VAL A 90 7.15 1.32 -10.66
N ARG A 91 7.59 1.56 -11.91
CA ARG A 91 8.35 2.78 -12.28
C ARG A 91 7.57 4.03 -11.90
N GLN A 92 6.27 4.11 -12.22
CA GLN A 92 5.43 5.25 -11.85
C GLN A 92 5.42 5.47 -10.33
N CYS A 93 5.20 4.42 -9.55
CA CYS A 93 5.19 4.52 -8.10
C CYS A 93 6.55 4.93 -7.51
N LEU A 94 7.68 4.56 -8.09
CA LEU A 94 9.00 4.83 -7.52
C LEU A 94 9.65 6.11 -8.06
N LYS A 95 9.44 6.41 -9.35
CA LYS A 95 10.13 7.49 -10.07
C LYS A 95 9.26 8.73 -10.25
N THR A 96 7.99 8.55 -10.61
CA THR A 96 7.14 9.66 -11.07
C THR A 96 6.27 10.21 -9.94
N TYR A 97 5.44 9.37 -9.33
CA TYR A 97 4.45 9.79 -8.34
C TYR A 97 5.03 10.40 -7.05
N PRO A 98 6.20 9.98 -6.54
CA PRO A 98 6.79 10.61 -5.36
C PRO A 98 7.26 12.06 -5.59
N GLN A 99 7.42 12.46 -6.85
CA GLN A 99 7.97 13.77 -7.20
C GLN A 99 6.93 14.88 -7.05
N LYS A 100 7.42 16.12 -6.97
CA LYS A 100 6.56 17.30 -6.93
C LYS A 100 5.77 17.45 -8.23
N PRO A 101 4.50 17.90 -8.17
CA PRO A 101 3.84 18.56 -7.03
C PRO A 101 3.21 17.64 -5.97
N ASN A 102 3.30 16.32 -6.11
CA ASN A 102 2.65 15.40 -5.15
C ASN A 102 3.27 15.48 -3.75
N VAL A 103 2.49 15.04 -2.77
CA VAL A 103 2.85 15.09 -1.35
C VAL A 103 3.26 13.72 -0.86
N CYS A 104 4.34 13.66 -0.09
CA CYS A 104 4.87 12.43 0.50
C CYS A 104 5.28 12.65 1.95
N ASN A 105 5.56 11.55 2.66
CA ASN A 105 5.95 11.61 4.07
C ASN A 105 7.26 12.37 4.35
N LEU A 106 8.13 12.52 3.34
CA LEU A 106 9.40 13.23 3.52
C LEU A 106 9.19 14.73 3.71
N ASP A 107 8.14 15.28 3.13
CA ASP A 107 7.81 16.71 3.18
C ASP A 107 7.47 17.22 4.58
N MET A 108 7.09 16.30 5.48
CA MET A 108 6.76 16.63 6.86
C MET A 108 7.99 17.03 7.69
N HIS A 109 9.18 16.61 7.26
CA HIS A 109 10.41 16.71 8.06
C HIS A 109 11.63 17.16 7.27
N MET A 110 11.49 17.37 5.96
CA MET A 110 12.57 17.77 5.06
C MET A 110 12.17 19.02 4.29
N SER A 111 13.14 19.84 3.93
CA SER A 111 12.90 21.04 3.14
C SER A 111 12.56 20.68 1.68
N PRO A 112 11.79 21.53 0.95
CA PRO A 112 11.43 21.26 -0.44
C PRO A 112 12.62 20.98 -1.37
N SER A 113 13.76 21.63 -1.15
CA SER A 113 14.99 21.42 -1.94
C SER A 113 15.62 20.04 -1.70
N GLU A 114 15.45 19.47 -0.50
CA GLU A 114 15.90 18.12 -0.19
C GLU A 114 15.04 17.05 -0.89
N THR A 115 13.75 17.30 -1.06
CA THR A 115 12.78 16.37 -1.67
C THR A 115 12.45 16.65 -3.14
N GLN A 116 13.07 17.66 -3.77
CA GLN A 116 12.71 18.08 -5.14
C GLN A 116 12.93 17.01 -6.21
N ASP A 117 13.95 16.16 -6.02
CA ASP A 117 14.23 15.03 -6.91
C ASP A 117 14.59 13.77 -6.12
N ILE A 118 13.56 13.05 -5.68
CA ILE A 118 13.72 11.84 -4.86
C ILE A 118 14.41 10.74 -5.67
N TRP A 119 14.07 10.62 -6.96
CA TRP A 119 14.59 9.59 -7.85
C TRP A 119 16.08 9.77 -8.10
N ASP A 120 16.54 10.89 -8.66
CA ASP A 120 17.95 11.03 -9.07
C ASP A 120 18.90 10.96 -7.86
N LYS A 121 18.47 11.50 -6.72
CA LYS A 121 19.21 11.42 -5.45
C LYS A 121 19.30 9.99 -4.89
N SER A 122 18.43 9.08 -5.32
CA SER A 122 18.38 7.69 -4.84
C SER A 122 18.92 6.69 -5.86
N ALA A 123 18.66 6.90 -7.14
CA ALA A 123 18.92 5.97 -8.23
C ALA A 123 20.41 5.66 -8.37
N TYR A 124 21.28 6.66 -8.25
CA TYR A 124 22.73 6.45 -8.31
C TYR A 124 23.23 5.52 -7.21
N LEU A 125 22.81 5.76 -5.95
CA LEU A 125 23.22 4.98 -4.78
C LEU A 125 22.64 3.56 -4.78
N LEU A 126 21.43 3.38 -5.31
CA LEU A 126 20.81 2.06 -5.45
C LEU A 126 21.49 1.23 -6.56
N ARG A 127 21.97 1.86 -7.63
CA ARG A 127 22.76 1.18 -8.68
C ARG A 127 24.18 0.86 -8.23
N HIS A 128 24.77 1.70 -7.38
CA HIS A 128 26.16 1.59 -6.94
C HIS A 128 26.25 1.44 -5.41
N PRO A 129 25.86 0.29 -4.84
CA PRO A 129 25.90 0.08 -3.40
C PRO A 129 27.35 0.08 -2.89
N ALA A 130 27.74 1.13 -2.17
CA ALA A 130 29.06 1.24 -1.56
C ALA A 130 29.10 0.57 -0.17
N GLY A 131 29.33 -0.75 -0.11
CA GLY A 131 29.57 -1.46 1.15
C GLY A 131 28.36 -1.62 2.10
N THR A 132 28.59 -2.21 3.28
CA THR A 132 27.55 -2.81 4.14
C THR A 132 26.81 -1.86 5.10
N ARG A 133 27.14 -0.55 5.13
CA ARG A 133 26.54 0.42 6.07
C ARG A 133 26.30 1.80 5.44
N GLN A 134 25.53 1.85 4.36
CA GLN A 134 25.08 3.12 3.80
C GLN A 134 23.80 3.62 4.48
N PRO A 135 23.63 4.94 4.67
CA PRO A 135 22.36 5.50 5.10
C PRO A 135 21.28 5.20 4.05
N LYS A 136 20.04 5.01 4.51
CA LYS A 136 18.90 4.80 3.61
C LYS A 136 18.75 5.97 2.65
N THR A 137 18.55 5.68 1.35
CA THR A 137 18.26 6.71 0.34
C THR A 137 16.89 7.36 0.57
N LEU A 138 16.56 8.43 -0.16
CA LEU A 138 15.23 9.06 -0.06
C LEU A 138 14.12 8.08 -0.45
N LEU A 139 14.31 7.33 -1.53
CA LEU A 139 13.38 6.29 -1.97
C LEU A 139 13.16 5.22 -0.90
N GLU A 140 14.21 4.86 -0.15
CA GLU A 140 14.12 3.90 0.96
C GLU A 140 13.46 4.47 2.24
N LYS A 141 13.42 5.79 2.37
CA LYS A 141 12.75 6.53 3.44
C LYS A 141 11.27 6.82 3.12
N LEU A 142 10.83 6.65 1.87
CA LEU A 142 9.41 6.75 1.52
C LEU A 142 8.56 5.75 2.31
N ARG A 143 7.40 6.22 2.74
CA ARG A 143 6.37 5.47 3.46
C ARG A 143 5.00 5.67 2.85
N TRP A 144 4.69 6.89 2.42
CA TRP A 144 3.47 7.16 1.67
C TRP A 144 3.63 8.32 0.68
N VAL A 145 2.81 8.30 -0.36
CA VAL A 145 2.57 9.40 -1.32
C VAL A 145 1.06 9.55 -1.51
N THR A 146 0.56 10.77 -1.63
CA THR A 146 -0.85 11.05 -1.96
C THR A 146 -0.97 11.74 -3.32
N LEU A 147 -2.00 11.38 -4.09
CA LEU A 147 -2.31 11.91 -5.43
C LEU A 147 -3.75 12.41 -5.48
N GLY A 148 -4.05 13.39 -6.34
CA GLY A 148 -5.39 13.96 -6.45
C GLY A 148 -5.70 14.84 -5.24
N TYR A 149 -6.88 14.67 -4.63
CA TYR A 149 -7.15 15.24 -3.31
C TYR A 149 -6.22 14.63 -2.26
N HIS A 150 -5.41 15.46 -1.61
CA HIS A 150 -4.42 15.00 -0.66
C HIS A 150 -5.05 14.73 0.70
N TYR A 151 -4.97 13.48 1.15
CA TYR A 151 -5.43 13.09 2.48
C TYR A 151 -4.64 13.82 3.58
N ASN A 152 -5.34 14.50 4.49
CA ASN A 152 -4.72 15.17 5.61
C ASN A 152 -4.68 14.24 6.84
N TRP A 153 -3.48 13.80 7.23
CA TRP A 153 -3.28 12.90 8.36
C TRP A 153 -3.69 13.48 9.72
N GLY A 154 -3.70 14.81 9.86
CA GLY A 154 -4.08 15.51 11.10
C GLY A 154 -5.60 15.60 11.27
N SER A 155 -6.30 16.10 10.24
CA SER A 155 -7.76 16.24 10.26
C SER A 155 -8.52 14.98 9.81
N LYS A 156 -7.82 14.00 9.23
CA LYS A 156 -8.38 12.73 8.70
C LYS A 156 -9.49 12.92 7.67
N THR A 157 -9.36 13.95 6.84
CA THR A 157 -10.33 14.29 5.78
C THR A 157 -9.61 14.77 4.52
N TYR A 158 -10.37 14.87 3.44
CA TYR A 158 -10.01 15.55 2.18
C TYR A 158 -10.53 16.99 2.18
N SER A 159 -9.98 17.84 1.31
CA SER A 159 -10.46 19.20 1.05
C SER A 159 -10.23 19.61 -0.40
N ALA A 160 -10.96 20.62 -0.86
CA ALA A 160 -10.78 21.22 -2.18
C ALA A 160 -9.42 21.94 -2.30
N ASP A 161 -8.94 22.55 -1.23
CA ASP A 161 -7.78 23.46 -1.27
C ASP A 161 -6.44 22.74 -1.40
N HIS A 162 -6.39 21.44 -1.11
CA HIS A 162 -5.15 20.67 -1.12
C HIS A 162 -5.25 19.50 -2.09
N HIS A 163 -5.02 19.79 -3.37
CA HIS A 163 -5.05 18.80 -4.43
C HIS A 163 -3.98 19.05 -5.50
N THR A 164 -3.69 17.99 -6.24
CA THR A 164 -2.93 18.00 -7.49
C THR A 164 -3.74 17.33 -8.59
N ALA A 165 -3.36 17.51 -9.85
CA ALA A 165 -3.98 16.77 -10.94
C ALA A 165 -3.78 15.26 -10.74
N PHE A 166 -4.88 14.49 -10.80
CA PHE A 166 -4.79 13.04 -10.70
C PHE A 166 -4.13 12.47 -11.98
N PRO A 167 -3.16 11.53 -11.87
CA PRO A 167 -2.48 11.00 -13.05
C PRO A 167 -3.43 10.25 -13.99
N SER A 168 -3.49 10.67 -15.25
CA SER A 168 -4.50 10.21 -16.21
C SER A 168 -4.36 8.72 -16.55
N GLU A 169 -3.14 8.20 -16.59
CA GLU A 169 -2.86 6.79 -16.80
C GLU A 169 -3.34 5.93 -15.63
N LEU A 170 -3.14 6.37 -14.38
CA LEU A 170 -3.65 5.67 -13.20
C LEU A 170 -5.18 5.71 -13.15
N HIS A 171 -5.78 6.85 -13.54
CA HIS A 171 -7.23 6.96 -13.68
C HIS A 171 -7.74 5.96 -14.74
N ALA A 172 -7.11 5.91 -15.91
CA ALA A 172 -7.49 5.00 -16.99
C ALA A 172 -7.41 3.52 -16.58
N LEU A 173 -6.39 3.14 -15.81
CA LEU A 173 -6.25 1.81 -15.22
C LEU A 173 -7.38 1.52 -14.24
N ALA A 174 -7.57 2.41 -13.26
CA ALA A 174 -8.55 2.24 -12.20
C ALA A 174 -9.97 2.15 -12.77
N PHE A 175 -10.33 3.07 -13.67
CA PHE A 175 -11.60 3.12 -14.38
C PHE A 175 -11.93 1.79 -15.06
N ARG A 176 -10.98 1.19 -15.78
CA ARG A 176 -11.19 -0.09 -16.49
C ARG A 176 -11.43 -1.25 -15.52
N ILE A 177 -10.66 -1.30 -14.43
CA ILE A 177 -10.83 -2.34 -13.41
C ILE A 177 -12.18 -2.20 -12.73
N THR A 178 -12.56 -0.99 -12.31
CA THR A 178 -13.83 -0.76 -11.62
C THR A 178 -15.02 -0.95 -12.54
N ALA A 179 -14.93 -0.56 -13.83
CA ALA A 179 -15.95 -0.83 -14.84
C ALA A 179 -16.21 -2.34 -14.99
N ALA A 180 -15.15 -3.15 -15.12
CA ALA A 180 -15.26 -4.61 -15.17
C ALA A 180 -15.89 -5.21 -13.91
N CYS A 181 -15.75 -4.53 -12.76
CA CYS A 181 -16.35 -4.92 -11.48
C CYS A 181 -17.76 -4.35 -11.26
N GLY A 182 -18.39 -3.74 -12.26
CA GLY A 182 -19.75 -3.20 -12.17
C GLY A 182 -19.87 -1.73 -11.77
N PHE A 183 -18.76 -0.97 -11.84
CA PHE A 183 -18.72 0.46 -11.50
C PHE A 183 -18.20 1.31 -12.68
N PRO A 184 -18.97 1.42 -13.79
CA PRO A 184 -18.54 2.11 -15.02
C PRO A 184 -18.48 3.65 -14.89
N GLY A 185 -19.00 4.23 -13.79
CA GLY A 185 -18.98 5.67 -13.52
C GLY A 185 -17.93 6.11 -12.52
N PHE A 186 -17.01 5.22 -12.11
CA PHE A 186 -16.01 5.50 -11.09
C PHE A 186 -15.04 6.61 -11.53
N SER A 187 -14.87 7.62 -10.70
CA SER A 187 -13.92 8.71 -10.90
C SER A 187 -12.75 8.59 -9.91
N SER A 188 -11.54 8.45 -10.43
CA SER A 188 -10.34 8.47 -9.58
C SER A 188 -10.01 9.90 -9.16
N GLU A 189 -10.23 10.20 -7.88
CA GLU A 189 -10.11 11.56 -7.34
C GLU A 189 -9.03 11.67 -6.27
N ALA A 190 -8.74 10.58 -5.57
CA ALA A 190 -7.63 10.50 -4.63
C ALA A 190 -6.95 9.13 -4.70
N ALA A 191 -5.64 9.11 -4.43
CA ALA A 191 -4.92 7.87 -4.21
C ALA A 191 -3.91 8.00 -3.08
N ILE A 192 -3.70 6.90 -2.37
CA ILE A 192 -2.63 6.74 -1.38
C ILE A 192 -1.75 5.59 -1.81
N LEU A 193 -0.47 5.88 -2.03
CA LEU A 193 0.56 4.89 -2.24
C LEU A 193 1.23 4.60 -0.91
N ASN A 194 1.35 3.33 -0.56
CA ASN A 194 2.06 2.88 0.64
C ASN A 194 3.30 2.07 0.26
N TYR A 195 4.44 2.41 0.86
CA TYR A 195 5.74 1.79 0.62
C TYR A 195 6.14 0.96 1.84
N TYR A 196 6.10 -0.36 1.71
CA TYR A 196 6.38 -1.30 2.79
C TYR A 196 7.74 -1.94 2.62
N ARG A 197 8.60 -1.82 3.64
CA ARG A 197 9.81 -2.64 3.77
C ARG A 197 9.46 -3.97 4.43
N SER A 198 10.42 -4.89 4.45
CA SER A 198 10.22 -6.21 5.03
C SER A 198 9.73 -6.18 6.48
N ASP A 199 10.08 -5.15 7.27
CA ASP A 199 9.68 -4.91 8.66
C ASP A 199 8.39 -4.11 8.86
N SER A 200 7.79 -3.62 7.77
CA SER A 200 6.61 -2.77 7.83
C SER A 200 5.34 -3.57 8.14
N SER A 201 4.37 -2.90 8.75
CA SER A 201 3.02 -3.43 8.98
C SER A 201 2.02 -2.28 8.97
N LEU A 202 0.81 -2.50 8.47
CA LEU A 202 -0.31 -1.56 8.57
C LEU A 202 -1.29 -2.04 9.63
N GLY A 203 -1.60 -1.18 10.60
CA GLY A 203 -2.49 -1.50 11.72
C GLY A 203 -3.95 -1.72 11.31
N ILE A 204 -4.76 -2.16 12.26
CA ILE A 204 -6.21 -2.40 12.07
C ILE A 204 -6.93 -1.06 11.95
N HIS A 205 -7.54 -0.80 10.80
CA HIS A 205 -8.24 0.44 10.46
C HIS A 205 -9.41 0.20 9.48
N VAL A 206 -10.19 1.25 9.23
CA VAL A 206 -11.22 1.34 8.18
C VAL A 206 -10.91 2.62 7.38
N ASP A 207 -11.15 2.58 6.07
CA ASP A 207 -11.07 3.75 5.20
C ASP A 207 -12.46 4.40 5.09
N GLU A 208 -12.71 5.46 5.84
CA GLU A 208 -14.04 6.11 5.98
C GLU A 208 -14.03 7.62 5.67
N SER A 209 -12.91 8.15 5.18
CA SER A 209 -12.69 9.59 5.04
C SER A 209 -13.29 10.22 3.78
N GLU A 210 -13.75 9.40 2.83
CA GLU A 210 -14.44 9.85 1.62
C GLU A 210 -15.88 10.27 1.95
N LEU A 211 -16.48 11.18 1.18
CA LEU A 211 -17.85 11.62 1.41
C LEU A 211 -18.87 10.64 0.80
N ASP A 212 -18.50 9.94 -0.27
CA ASP A 212 -19.33 8.91 -0.90
C ASP A 212 -18.75 7.51 -0.71
N HIS A 213 -19.39 6.71 0.15
CA HIS A 213 -19.03 5.31 0.39
C HIS A 213 -19.75 4.33 -0.54
N SER A 214 -20.59 4.80 -1.46
CA SER A 214 -21.21 3.94 -2.48
C SER A 214 -20.22 3.49 -3.55
N GLN A 215 -19.14 4.26 -3.73
CA GLN A 215 -18.08 3.97 -4.70
C GLN A 215 -17.05 2.98 -4.15
N PRO A 216 -16.47 2.12 -5.01
CA PRO A 216 -15.49 1.14 -4.59
C PRO A 216 -14.18 1.80 -4.16
N LEU A 217 -13.47 1.09 -3.28
CA LEU A 217 -12.05 1.33 -3.02
C LEU A 217 -11.23 0.28 -3.77
N LEU A 218 -10.35 0.74 -4.65
CA LEU A 218 -9.48 -0.11 -5.47
C LEU A 218 -8.09 -0.17 -4.84
N SER A 219 -7.54 -1.36 -4.63
CA SER A 219 -6.20 -1.57 -4.07
C SER A 219 -5.34 -2.46 -4.96
N LEU A 220 -4.23 -1.93 -5.47
CA LEU A 220 -3.25 -2.61 -6.32
C LEU A 220 -2.01 -2.98 -5.49
N SER A 221 -1.40 -4.13 -5.76
CA SER A 221 -0.21 -4.60 -5.04
C SER A 221 0.94 -4.94 -6.00
N PHE A 222 2.15 -4.45 -5.72
CA PHE A 222 3.35 -4.74 -6.52
C PHE A 222 4.55 -5.10 -5.64
N GLY A 223 5.39 -6.02 -6.11
CA GLY A 223 6.60 -6.47 -5.41
C GLY A 223 6.34 -7.63 -4.45
N GLN A 224 6.91 -7.56 -3.25
CA GLN A 224 6.82 -8.64 -2.27
C GLN A 224 5.39 -8.99 -1.87
N SER A 225 5.15 -10.27 -1.62
CA SER A 225 3.85 -10.74 -1.16
C SER A 225 3.55 -10.24 0.25
N ALA A 226 2.28 -10.02 0.57
CA ALA A 226 1.84 -9.65 1.91
C ALA A 226 0.75 -10.58 2.43
N ILE A 227 0.61 -10.63 3.76
CA ILE A 227 -0.60 -11.12 4.41
C ILE A 227 -1.53 -9.93 4.60
N PHE A 228 -2.75 -10.04 4.08
CA PHE A 228 -3.84 -9.10 4.29
C PHE A 228 -4.89 -9.75 5.21
N LEU A 229 -5.42 -8.98 6.15
CA LEU A 229 -6.50 -9.39 7.04
C LEU A 229 -7.74 -8.58 6.71
N LEU A 230 -8.82 -9.24 6.32
CA LEU A 230 -10.14 -8.63 6.13
C LEU A 230 -11.07 -9.08 7.26
N GLY A 231 -11.48 -8.14 8.10
CA GLY A 231 -12.45 -8.35 9.19
C GLY A 231 -13.88 -8.09 8.76
N GLY A 232 -14.70 -7.74 9.75
CA GLY A 232 -16.09 -7.33 9.56
C GLY A 232 -16.31 -5.84 9.84
N PRO A 233 -17.58 -5.41 9.97
CA PRO A 233 -17.93 -4.03 10.32
C PRO A 233 -17.52 -3.64 11.73
N HIS A 234 -17.22 -4.60 12.61
CA HIS A 234 -16.72 -4.33 13.95
C HIS A 234 -15.27 -4.76 14.11
N ARG A 235 -14.50 -3.96 14.87
CA ARG A 235 -13.06 -4.18 15.08
C ARG A 235 -12.75 -5.56 15.67
N GLN A 236 -13.68 -6.12 16.44
CA GLN A 236 -13.52 -7.39 17.14
C GLN A 236 -13.84 -8.61 16.27
N ASP A 237 -14.44 -8.40 15.10
CA ASP A 237 -14.83 -9.48 14.19
C ASP A 237 -13.58 -10.25 13.73
N PRO A 238 -13.63 -11.60 13.72
CA PRO A 238 -12.48 -12.42 13.35
C PRO A 238 -12.14 -12.22 11.87
N PRO A 239 -10.91 -11.80 11.53
CA PRO A 239 -10.56 -11.57 10.14
C PRO A 239 -10.29 -12.86 9.38
N THR A 240 -10.47 -12.79 8.07
CA THR A 240 -9.97 -13.78 7.12
C THR A 240 -8.61 -13.33 6.60
N ALA A 241 -7.61 -14.21 6.70
CA ALA A 241 -6.27 -13.96 6.20
C ALA A 241 -6.13 -14.41 4.75
N MET A 242 -5.51 -13.59 3.92
CA MET A 242 -5.25 -13.88 2.51
C MET A 242 -3.89 -13.36 2.06
N PHE A 243 -3.32 -13.99 1.03
CA PHE A 243 -2.15 -13.48 0.37
C PHE A 243 -2.50 -12.35 -0.61
N MET A 244 -1.59 -11.38 -0.70
CA MET A 244 -1.56 -10.34 -1.72
C MET A 244 -0.24 -10.46 -2.47
N HIS A 245 -0.25 -10.99 -3.69
CA HIS A 245 0.94 -11.13 -4.53
C HIS A 245 1.14 -9.90 -5.43
N SER A 246 2.22 -9.90 -6.22
CA SER A 246 2.48 -8.85 -7.20
C SER A 246 1.48 -8.93 -8.35
N GLY A 247 0.84 -7.80 -8.66
CA GLY A 247 -0.22 -7.65 -9.64
C GLY A 247 -1.61 -7.90 -9.10
N ASP A 248 -1.77 -8.42 -7.88
CA ASP A 248 -3.10 -8.68 -7.33
C ASP A 248 -3.85 -7.38 -7.04
N VAL A 249 -5.16 -7.44 -7.25
CA VAL A 249 -6.08 -6.32 -7.13
C VAL A 249 -7.21 -6.69 -6.18
N MET A 250 -7.51 -5.81 -5.22
CA MET A 250 -8.71 -5.88 -4.40
C MET A 250 -9.66 -4.74 -4.74
N VAL A 251 -10.96 -5.03 -4.77
CA VAL A 251 -12.02 -4.02 -4.87
C VAL A 251 -12.94 -4.21 -3.67
N MET A 252 -13.02 -3.19 -2.82
CA MET A 252 -13.88 -3.16 -1.64
C MET A 252 -15.05 -2.22 -1.92
N SER A 253 -16.24 -2.79 -2.12
CA SER A 253 -17.47 -2.04 -2.39
C SER A 253 -18.60 -2.48 -1.46
N GLY A 254 -19.70 -1.74 -1.45
CA GLY A 254 -20.88 -2.06 -0.64
C GLY A 254 -20.52 -2.32 0.83
N PRO A 255 -21.01 -3.42 1.46
CA PRO A 255 -20.70 -3.71 2.86
C PRO A 255 -19.21 -3.87 3.16
N SER A 256 -18.41 -4.39 2.22
CA SER A 256 -16.96 -4.56 2.43
C SER A 256 -16.19 -3.24 2.49
N ARG A 257 -16.75 -2.16 1.94
CA ARG A 257 -16.11 -0.84 1.83
C ARG A 257 -15.69 -0.25 3.18
N LEU A 258 -16.42 -0.60 4.25
CA LEU A 258 -16.22 -0.13 5.61
C LEU A 258 -15.79 -1.24 6.58
N MET A 259 -15.25 -2.35 6.07
CA MET A 259 -14.73 -3.43 6.92
C MET A 259 -13.35 -3.09 7.47
N TYR A 260 -13.12 -3.48 8.72
CA TYR A 260 -11.81 -3.38 9.33
C TYR A 260 -10.80 -4.26 8.59
N HIS A 261 -9.62 -3.72 8.33
CA HIS A 261 -8.57 -4.47 7.64
C HIS A 261 -7.17 -4.07 8.11
N ALA A 262 -6.19 -4.92 7.81
CA ALA A 262 -4.80 -4.73 8.22
C ALA A 262 -3.80 -5.47 7.31
N VAL A 263 -2.53 -5.04 7.36
CA VAL A 263 -1.41 -5.75 6.72
C VAL A 263 -0.37 -6.10 7.79
N PRO A 264 -0.49 -7.25 8.48
CA PRO A 264 0.42 -7.62 9.56
C PRO A 264 1.84 -7.95 9.07
N ARG A 265 2.02 -8.39 7.82
CA ARG A 265 3.29 -8.93 7.35
C ARG A 265 3.54 -8.74 5.87
N ILE A 266 4.76 -8.31 5.54
CA ILE A 266 5.37 -8.48 4.22
C ILE A 266 6.24 -9.74 4.26
N LEU A 267 6.07 -10.60 3.28
CA LEU A 267 6.79 -11.87 3.15
C LEU A 267 8.04 -11.64 2.29
N PRO A 268 9.20 -12.20 2.67
CA PRO A 268 10.36 -12.21 1.78
C PRO A 268 10.08 -13.09 0.56
N ALA A 269 10.72 -12.79 -0.57
CA ALA A 269 10.61 -13.65 -1.74
C ALA A 269 11.19 -15.03 -1.37
N PRO A 270 10.55 -16.12 -1.84
CA PRO A 270 11.23 -17.41 -1.90
C PRO A 270 12.56 -17.23 -2.66
N LEU A 271 13.63 -17.86 -2.20
CA LEU A 271 14.97 -17.74 -2.80
C LEU A 271 14.99 -18.08 -4.31
N GLU A 272 14.02 -18.88 -4.77
CA GLU A 272 13.86 -19.34 -6.15
C GLU A 272 13.06 -18.37 -7.06
N CYS A 273 12.52 -17.29 -6.49
CA CYS A 273 11.48 -16.45 -7.11
C CYS A 273 11.94 -15.02 -7.45
N ALA A 274 13.25 -14.83 -7.64
CA ALA A 274 13.82 -13.53 -7.96
C ALA A 274 13.39 -12.97 -9.35
N SER A 275 12.65 -13.73 -10.16
CA SER A 275 12.30 -13.43 -11.55
C SER A 275 10.85 -13.01 -11.81
N PHE A 276 10.02 -12.79 -10.79
CA PHE A 276 8.58 -12.51 -11.01
C PHE A 276 8.25 -11.18 -11.73
N LEU A 277 9.24 -10.33 -11.95
CA LEU A 277 9.08 -9.08 -12.67
C LEU A 277 10.11 -9.05 -13.79
N GLU A 278 9.72 -9.64 -14.92
CA GLU A 278 10.50 -9.55 -16.15
C GLU A 278 10.51 -8.10 -16.65
N PRO A 279 11.66 -7.58 -17.14
CA PRO A 279 11.71 -6.27 -17.78
C PRO A 279 10.71 -6.19 -18.94
N SER A 280 10.23 -4.97 -19.20
CA SER A 280 9.27 -4.66 -20.27
C SER A 280 9.70 -5.12 -21.67
N GLY A 281 10.99 -5.46 -21.89
CA GLY A 281 11.50 -6.00 -23.16
C GLY A 281 10.90 -7.36 -23.58
N SER A 282 10.13 -8.03 -22.71
CA SER A 282 9.36 -9.24 -23.03
C SER A 282 7.85 -8.99 -23.21
N ALA A 283 7.40 -7.73 -23.19
CA ALA A 283 5.99 -7.38 -23.31
C ALA A 283 5.44 -7.73 -24.71
N SER A 284 4.20 -8.22 -24.75
CA SER A 284 3.41 -8.29 -25.97
C SER A 284 3.33 -6.91 -26.62
N VAL A 285 3.38 -6.84 -27.96
CA VAL A 285 3.24 -5.59 -28.73
C VAL A 285 2.03 -4.81 -28.19
N LEU A 286 2.28 -3.65 -27.59
CA LEU A 286 1.22 -2.81 -27.02
C LEU A 286 0.52 -2.04 -28.16
N PRO A 287 -0.79 -1.76 -28.03
CA PRO A 287 -1.51 -0.95 -29.01
C PRO A 287 -0.96 0.47 -29.11
N ASP A 288 -1.13 1.10 -30.27
CA ASP A 288 -0.79 2.51 -30.47
C ASP A 288 -1.60 3.41 -29.52
N GLY A 289 -0.96 4.43 -28.93
CA GLY A 289 -1.55 5.25 -27.87
C GLY A 289 -1.77 4.51 -26.54
N SER A 290 -0.93 3.51 -26.23
CA SER A 290 -0.88 2.90 -24.89
C SER A 290 -0.34 3.89 -23.86
N ALA A 291 -0.94 3.91 -22.67
CA ALA A 291 -0.42 4.65 -21.52
C ALA A 291 0.79 3.94 -20.89
N VAL A 292 0.96 2.64 -21.17
CA VAL A 292 2.06 1.83 -20.65
C VAL A 292 3.25 1.93 -21.59
N GLU A 293 4.30 2.59 -21.13
CA GLU A 293 5.54 2.75 -21.85
C GLU A 293 6.57 1.68 -21.45
N PRO A 294 7.49 1.29 -22.35
CA PRO A 294 8.65 0.49 -21.99
C PRO A 294 9.48 1.18 -20.90
N VAL A 295 9.88 0.42 -19.88
CA VAL A 295 10.81 0.90 -18.85
C VAL A 295 12.24 0.66 -19.31
N THR A 296 13.10 1.69 -19.22
CA THR A 296 14.52 1.56 -19.57
C THR A 296 15.22 0.57 -18.64
N GLU A 297 16.27 -0.09 -19.11
CA GLU A 297 17.03 -1.03 -18.29
C GLU A 297 17.61 -0.36 -17.03
N GLU A 298 18.04 0.90 -17.14
CA GLU A 298 18.54 1.69 -16.01
C GLU A 298 17.48 1.94 -14.94
N ASP A 299 16.27 2.36 -15.35
CA ASP A 299 15.17 2.58 -14.42
C ASP A 299 14.72 1.25 -13.79
N TRP A 300 14.67 0.20 -14.60
CA TRP A 300 14.26 -1.12 -14.15
C TRP A 300 15.25 -1.72 -13.15
N ALA A 301 16.56 -1.52 -13.33
CA ALA A 301 17.58 -1.96 -12.37
C ALA A 301 17.36 -1.36 -10.97
N VAL A 302 16.95 -0.10 -10.89
CA VAL A 302 16.60 0.55 -9.61
C VAL A 302 15.29 0.00 -9.06
N CYS A 303 14.25 -0.09 -9.90
CA CYS A 303 12.92 -0.56 -9.51
C CYS A 303 12.96 -2.00 -8.98
N SER A 304 13.55 -2.91 -9.77
CA SER A 304 13.70 -4.33 -9.43
C SER A 304 14.45 -4.53 -8.11
N ARG A 305 15.57 -3.81 -7.92
CA ARG A 305 16.31 -3.85 -6.66
C ARG A 305 15.47 -3.38 -5.47
N TYR A 306 14.68 -2.33 -5.64
CA TYR A 306 13.83 -1.81 -4.58
C TYR A 306 12.73 -2.81 -4.18
N ILE A 307 11.97 -3.31 -5.16
CA ILE A 307 10.82 -4.21 -4.94
C ILE A 307 11.22 -5.64 -4.58
N GLN A 308 12.47 -6.05 -4.83
CA GLN A 308 13.02 -7.32 -4.34
C GLN A 308 12.94 -7.44 -2.81
N ASN A 309 12.91 -6.33 -2.06
CA ASN A 309 12.85 -6.34 -0.59
C ASN A 309 11.73 -5.45 -0.04
N SER A 310 10.75 -5.10 -0.87
CA SER A 310 9.67 -4.20 -0.51
C SER A 310 8.39 -4.54 -1.27
N ARG A 311 7.28 -3.96 -0.80
CA ARG A 311 5.99 -3.99 -1.45
C ARG A 311 5.51 -2.56 -1.63
N VAL A 312 4.96 -2.26 -2.80
CA VAL A 312 4.22 -1.03 -3.05
C VAL A 312 2.74 -1.37 -3.16
N ASN A 313 1.91 -0.58 -2.50
CA ASN A 313 0.45 -0.64 -2.64
C ASN A 313 -0.06 0.69 -3.17
N VAL A 314 -1.03 0.65 -4.07
CA VAL A 314 -1.71 1.85 -4.59
C VAL A 314 -3.19 1.69 -4.28
N THR A 315 -3.76 2.59 -3.47
CA THR A 315 -5.19 2.59 -3.17
C THR A 315 -5.86 3.80 -3.79
N VAL A 316 -6.78 3.59 -4.72
CA VAL A 316 -7.49 4.61 -5.50
C VAL A 316 -8.94 4.68 -5.05
N ARG A 317 -9.49 5.91 -4.97
CA ARG A 317 -10.84 6.17 -4.48
C ARG A 317 -11.47 7.39 -5.15
N GLN A 318 -12.80 7.37 -5.18
CA GLN A 318 -13.63 8.54 -5.43
C GLN A 318 -13.95 9.18 -4.07
N VAL A 319 -13.81 10.50 -3.96
CA VAL A 319 -14.00 11.24 -2.71
C VAL A 319 -15.40 11.85 -2.65
N LEU A 320 -15.88 12.41 -3.77
CA LEU A 320 -17.15 13.10 -3.89
C LEU A 320 -18.18 12.23 -4.62
N GLY A 321 -19.41 12.23 -4.12
CA GLY A 321 -20.55 11.66 -4.85
C GLY A 321 -20.97 12.55 -6.02
N LEU A 322 -21.78 12.01 -6.93
CA LEU A 322 -22.29 12.75 -8.09
C LEU A 322 -23.00 14.05 -7.65
N GLY A 323 -22.46 15.20 -8.07
CA GLY A 323 -22.98 16.53 -7.73
C GLY A 323 -22.67 17.01 -6.32
N GLN A 324 -21.88 16.28 -5.53
CA GLN A 324 -21.41 16.73 -4.22
C GLN A 324 -20.22 17.69 -4.36
N ASN A 325 -20.08 18.59 -3.39
CA ASN A 325 -18.92 19.46 -3.21
C ASN A 325 -18.39 19.31 -1.79
N PHE A 326 -17.14 19.70 -1.57
CA PHE A 326 -16.61 19.79 -0.20
C PHE A 326 -17.42 20.80 0.61
N PRO A 327 -17.68 20.53 1.92
CA PRO A 327 -18.33 21.50 2.79
C PRO A 327 -17.54 22.81 2.83
N GLU A 328 -18.24 23.95 2.77
CA GLU A 328 -17.61 25.26 2.94
C GLU A 328 -16.97 25.34 4.34
N THR A 329 -15.67 25.60 4.39
CA THR A 329 -15.01 25.91 5.66
C THR A 329 -15.44 27.32 6.09
N THR A 330 -16.37 27.43 7.03
CA THR A 330 -16.65 28.71 7.68
C THR A 330 -15.38 29.15 8.42
N PRO A 331 -14.84 30.37 8.21
CA PRO A 331 -13.71 30.85 8.98
C PRO A 331 -14.15 31.03 10.43
N SER A 332 -13.93 30.00 11.25
CA SER A 332 -14.17 30.09 12.68
C SER A 332 -13.11 31.01 13.28
N SER A 333 -13.59 32.03 13.97
CA SER A 333 -12.82 33.04 14.70
C SER A 333 -11.63 32.44 15.45
N VAL A 334 -10.46 33.05 15.23
CA VAL A 334 -9.22 32.99 16.02
C VAL A 334 -9.37 32.30 17.37
N PHE A 335 -8.96 31.02 17.45
CA PHE A 335 -8.60 30.41 18.73
C PHE A 335 -7.09 30.56 18.94
N GLN A 336 -6.75 31.27 20.00
CA GLN A 336 -5.39 31.46 20.48
C GLN A 336 -4.72 30.12 20.76
N SER A 337 -3.43 30.06 20.40
CA SER A 337 -2.55 28.92 20.56
C SER A 337 -2.39 28.51 22.03
N GLU A 338 -2.89 27.35 22.40
CA GLU A 338 -2.35 26.59 23.53
C GLU A 338 -1.50 25.43 23.00
N LYS A 339 -0.20 25.47 23.30
CA LYS A 339 0.76 24.41 23.01
C LYS A 339 0.40 23.17 23.84
N LEU A 340 0.21 22.03 23.18
CA LEU A 340 0.22 20.70 23.81
C LEU A 340 1.41 19.85 23.28
N PRO A 341 1.96 18.94 24.11
CA PRO A 341 3.34 18.50 23.99
C PRO A 341 3.53 17.27 23.09
N ALA A 342 4.71 17.21 22.47
CA ALA A 342 5.18 16.11 21.65
C ALA A 342 5.46 14.85 22.51
N ASN A 343 4.75 13.75 22.20
CA ASN A 343 5.06 12.38 22.57
C ASN A 343 4.38 11.49 21.50
N GLY A 344 5.01 10.57 20.78
CA GLY A 344 6.35 10.05 20.76
C GLY A 344 6.30 8.76 19.93
N TYR A 345 6.75 8.79 18.69
CA TYR A 345 7.11 7.59 17.95
C TYR A 345 8.43 7.07 18.53
N ARG A 346 8.40 5.94 19.26
CA ARG A 346 9.61 5.24 19.69
C ARG A 346 9.88 4.07 18.77
N ASP A 347 10.95 4.18 18.00
CA ASP A 347 11.66 3.06 17.39
C ASP A 347 12.31 2.21 18.50
N GLY A 348 11.92 0.93 18.58
CA GLY A 348 12.56 -0.05 19.45
C GLY A 348 13.74 -0.70 18.75
N ALA A 349 14.93 -0.11 18.88
CA ALA A 349 16.19 -0.79 18.60
C ALA A 349 16.70 -1.49 19.87
N ALA A 350 16.87 -2.80 19.78
CA ALA A 350 17.50 -3.62 20.81
C ALA A 350 18.99 -3.25 20.94
N GLY A 351 19.38 -2.79 22.13
CA GLY A 351 20.77 -2.67 22.56
C GLY A 351 20.93 -3.47 23.85
N GLY A 352 21.71 -4.55 23.80
CA GLY A 352 22.08 -5.33 24.97
C GLY A 352 23.03 -4.54 25.86
N ASP A 353 22.78 -4.59 27.16
CA ASP A 353 23.74 -4.16 28.17
C ASP A 353 23.99 -5.32 29.15
N ASN A 354 25.27 -5.63 29.29
CA ASN A 354 25.83 -6.73 30.05
C ASN A 354 26.54 -6.08 31.25
N GLY A 355 25.78 -5.73 32.29
CA GLY A 355 26.26 -4.97 33.44
C GLY A 355 26.17 -5.75 34.75
N LYS A 356 27.27 -6.38 35.16
CA LYS A 356 27.44 -7.05 36.46
C LYS A 356 27.22 -6.08 37.63
N ARG A 357 26.32 -6.46 38.55
CA ARG A 357 26.12 -5.82 39.87
C ARG A 357 27.38 -5.94 40.73
N LYS A 358 27.92 -4.80 41.20
CA LYS A 358 28.78 -4.71 42.40
C LYS A 358 28.02 -3.95 43.49
N ARG A 359 27.99 -4.52 44.69
CA ARG A 359 27.32 -4.01 45.90
C ARG A 359 28.08 -2.83 46.49
N SER A 360 27.33 -1.84 46.99
CA SER A 360 27.77 -0.72 47.82
C SER A 360 28.05 -1.18 49.26
N GLY A 361 29.20 -0.80 49.80
CA GLY A 361 29.47 -0.79 51.24
C GLY A 361 29.43 0.66 51.74
N SER A 362 28.78 0.87 52.88
CA SER A 362 28.72 2.14 53.61
C SER A 362 29.63 2.07 54.84
N ASP A 363 30.48 3.09 54.98
CA ASP A 363 31.37 3.35 56.11
C ASP A 363 30.62 3.69 57.41
N SER A 364 31.17 3.26 58.54
CA SER A 364 31.36 4.09 59.74
C SER A 364 32.23 3.32 60.75
N ASN A 365 33.37 3.90 61.16
CA ASN A 365 33.54 4.59 62.45
C ASN A 365 35.05 4.78 62.76
N PRO A 366 35.48 5.92 63.33
CA PRO A 366 36.81 6.04 63.92
C PRO A 366 36.83 5.62 65.39
N ASP A 367 38.05 5.31 65.83
CA ASP A 367 38.50 4.54 66.99
C ASP A 367 38.40 5.27 68.36
N LYS A 368 38.28 4.48 69.44
CA LYS A 368 38.69 4.72 70.85
C LYS A 368 38.13 5.97 71.56
N THR A 369 37.30 5.86 72.59
CA THR A 369 37.60 5.38 73.96
C THR A 369 36.30 5.20 74.73
#